data_AF-A0A942HZL3-F1
#
_entry.id   AF-A0A942HZL3-F1
#
_cell.length_a   1.000
_cell.length_b   1.000
_cell.length_c   1.000
_cell.angle_alpha   90.00
_cell.angle_beta   90.00
_cell.angle_gamma   90.00
#
_symmetry.space_group_name_H-M   'P 1'
#
loop_
_entity.id
_entity.type
_entity.pdbx_description
1 polymer ?
#
loop_
_entity_poly.entity_id
_entity_poly.type
_entity_poly.pdbx_seq_one_letter_code
_entity_poly.pdbx_strand_id
1 'polypeptide(L)'
;MKIKYQVPRLYEGLFPKDLLQMDPQETKATCDSCIMARPKNRGEIFYEPDLKCCTFYPFLPNYVVGAILSDESGSAPSAVESVRNKIKNREYSLPIGLVAPPSYQVPFNHRKKNEFGRREDWLCPYFNHEKQNCGIWRHRGAVCTSFYCKSSFGRAGIQYWDELSNYLTYVEMAVMEEALVMLDFSPRQISDLLGYLNRQEATKTELSSRRLPEKKSRDLWNGYYDDQEGFFKKCFLIAQELDRKSFKELLGEPGQQLENRLRKAFDKICP
;
A
#
# COMPACT_ATOMS: atom_id res chain seq x y z
N MET A 1 -16.43 -4.55 -9.17
CA MET A 1 -16.04 -3.17 -9.56
C MET A 1 -14.80 -3.26 -10.44
N LYS A 2 -14.78 -2.56 -11.57
CA LYS A 2 -13.64 -2.54 -12.50
C LYS A 2 -12.33 -2.15 -11.82
N ILE A 3 -11.23 -2.80 -12.21
CA ILE A 3 -9.89 -2.56 -11.64
C ILE A 3 -9.47 -1.09 -11.73
N LYS A 4 -9.80 -0.38 -12.82
CA LYS A 4 -9.50 1.07 -12.92
C LYS A 4 -10.05 1.94 -11.78
N TYR A 5 -11.08 1.49 -11.07
CA TYR A 5 -11.66 2.23 -9.94
C TYR A 5 -11.09 1.79 -8.59
N GLN A 6 -10.37 0.67 -8.56
CA GLN A 6 -9.75 0.10 -7.37
C GLN A 6 -8.30 0.56 -7.20
N VAL A 7 -7.60 0.79 -8.31
CA VAL A 7 -6.20 1.21 -8.32
C VAL A 7 -6.06 2.75 -8.38
N PRO A 8 -4.93 3.31 -7.93
CA PRO A 8 -4.58 4.70 -8.17
C PRO A 8 -4.69 5.12 -9.64
N ARG A 9 -5.22 6.33 -9.88
CA ARG A 9 -5.46 6.86 -11.24
C ARG A 9 -4.21 6.90 -12.11
N LEU A 10 -3.03 7.05 -11.51
CA LEU A 10 -1.76 7.05 -12.24
C LEU A 10 -1.56 5.77 -13.08
N TYR A 11 -2.11 4.64 -12.64
CA TYR A 11 -2.00 3.38 -13.37
C TYR A 11 -2.92 3.28 -14.60
N GLU A 12 -3.88 4.21 -14.78
CA GLU A 12 -4.78 4.18 -15.94
C GLU A 12 -4.01 4.37 -17.27
N GLY A 13 -2.94 5.16 -17.25
CA GLY A 13 -2.04 5.34 -18.40
C GLY A 13 -1.11 4.14 -18.63
N LEU A 14 -0.68 3.51 -17.54
CA LEU A 14 0.37 2.49 -17.52
C LEU A 14 -0.16 1.08 -17.81
N PHE A 15 -1.28 0.70 -17.20
CA PHE A 15 -1.79 -0.66 -17.29
C PHE A 15 -2.47 -0.94 -18.64
N PRO A 16 -2.40 -2.20 -19.12
CA PRO A 16 -3.19 -2.64 -20.26
C PRO A 16 -4.68 -2.35 -20.09
N LYS A 17 -5.35 -1.94 -21.18
CA LYS A 17 -6.76 -1.51 -21.14
C LYS A 17 -7.68 -2.63 -20.65
N ASP A 18 -7.41 -3.86 -21.08
CA ASP A 18 -8.17 -5.05 -20.72
C ASP A 18 -8.02 -5.41 -19.24
N LEU A 19 -6.82 -5.31 -18.66
CA LEU A 19 -6.59 -5.43 -17.22
C LEU A 19 -7.45 -4.40 -16.45
N LEU A 20 -7.43 -3.14 -16.88
CA LEU A 20 -8.23 -2.07 -16.27
C LEU A 20 -9.75 -2.30 -16.38
N GLN A 21 -10.21 -3.07 -17.37
CA GLN A 21 -11.61 -3.43 -17.56
C GLN A 21 -12.04 -4.70 -16.82
N MET A 22 -11.11 -5.49 -16.26
CA MET A 22 -11.45 -6.64 -15.42
C MET A 22 -12.38 -6.21 -14.30
N ASP A 23 -13.47 -6.94 -14.10
CA ASP A 23 -14.53 -6.58 -13.16
C ASP A 23 -14.94 -7.78 -12.30
N PRO A 24 -14.08 -8.21 -11.36
CA PRO A 24 -14.45 -9.24 -10.40
C PRO A 24 -15.60 -8.68 -9.53
N GLN A 25 -16.81 -9.23 -9.71
CA GLN A 25 -18.02 -8.81 -9.00
C GLN A 25 -18.07 -9.38 -7.58
N GLU A 26 -17.21 -8.87 -6.71
CA GLU A 26 -17.16 -9.28 -5.31
C GLU A 26 -18.31 -8.70 -4.48
N THR A 27 -19.24 -9.56 -4.05
CA THR A 27 -20.42 -9.21 -3.25
C THR A 27 -20.25 -9.52 -1.76
N LYS A 28 -19.26 -10.33 -1.38
CA LYS A 28 -19.00 -10.69 0.03
C LYS A 28 -18.12 -9.68 0.78
N ALA A 29 -17.39 -8.82 0.09
CA ALA A 29 -16.56 -7.79 0.72
C ALA A 29 -17.39 -6.55 1.10
N THR A 30 -18.18 -6.67 2.16
CA THR A 30 -19.11 -5.62 2.61
C THR A 30 -18.51 -4.75 3.71
N CYS A 31 -17.51 -3.92 3.42
CA CYS A 31 -16.78 -3.14 4.43
C CYS A 31 -17.68 -2.22 5.29
N ASP A 32 -18.75 -1.66 4.72
CA ASP A 32 -19.71 -0.82 5.45
C ASP A 32 -20.60 -1.63 6.42
N SER A 33 -20.66 -2.95 6.22
CA SER A 33 -21.42 -3.87 7.06
C SER A 33 -20.65 -5.19 7.19
N CYS A 34 -19.47 -5.10 7.82
CA CYS A 34 -18.40 -6.10 7.75
C CYS A 34 -18.89 -7.54 7.92
N ILE A 35 -18.72 -8.37 6.87
CA ILE A 35 -19.13 -9.78 6.89
C ILE A 35 -18.29 -10.64 7.85
N MET A 36 -17.12 -10.14 8.25
CA MET A 36 -16.21 -10.80 9.18
C MET A 36 -16.54 -10.49 10.64
N ALA A 37 -17.40 -9.50 10.90
CA ALA A 37 -17.80 -9.13 12.25
C ALA A 37 -18.92 -10.03 12.80
N ARG A 38 -19.02 -10.09 14.13
CA ARG A 38 -20.13 -10.76 14.84
C ARG A 38 -21.40 -9.90 14.74
N PRO A 39 -22.60 -10.51 14.72
CA PRO A 39 -22.88 -11.96 14.74
C PRO A 39 -22.82 -12.64 13.37
N LYS A 40 -22.59 -11.89 12.28
CA LYS A 40 -22.64 -12.42 10.89
C LYS A 40 -21.63 -13.52 10.65
N ASN A 41 -20.42 -13.34 11.14
CA ASN A 41 -19.37 -14.34 11.08
C ASN A 41 -19.43 -15.25 12.31
N ARG A 42 -19.60 -16.57 12.10
CA ARG A 42 -19.60 -17.55 13.18
C ARG A 42 -18.26 -18.27 13.39
N GLY A 43 -17.30 -18.04 12.49
CA GLY A 43 -15.97 -18.65 12.56
C GLY A 43 -15.11 -18.15 13.72
N GLU A 44 -14.04 -18.88 14.02
CA GLU A 44 -13.09 -18.54 15.09
C GLU A 44 -12.37 -17.21 14.85
N ILE A 45 -12.06 -16.91 13.59
CA ILE A 45 -11.44 -15.65 13.18
C ILE A 45 -12.56 -14.68 12.79
N PHE A 46 -12.68 -13.57 13.50
CA PHE A 46 -13.63 -12.49 13.26
C PHE A 46 -12.96 -11.13 13.49
N TYR A 47 -13.59 -10.06 13.02
CA TYR A 47 -13.12 -8.69 13.23
C TYR A 47 -14.09 -7.93 14.13
N GLU A 48 -13.61 -6.92 14.84
CA GLU A 48 -14.48 -5.93 15.47
C GLU A 48 -15.13 -5.06 14.38
N PRO A 49 -16.42 -4.70 14.53
CA PRO A 49 -17.20 -4.05 13.46
C PRO A 49 -16.67 -2.66 13.07
N ASP A 50 -16.07 -1.96 14.02
CA ASP A 50 -15.44 -0.64 13.88
C ASP A 50 -13.99 -0.72 13.40
N LEU A 51 -13.28 -1.83 13.64
CA LEU A 51 -11.89 -2.03 13.19
C LEU A 51 -11.77 -2.68 11.81
N LYS A 52 -12.63 -3.66 11.49
CA LYS A 52 -12.69 -4.35 10.19
C LYS A 52 -11.33 -4.97 9.82
N CYS A 53 -11.00 -5.04 8.52
CA CYS A 53 -9.63 -5.35 8.08
C CYS A 53 -8.67 -4.15 8.15
N CYS A 54 -9.12 -3.02 8.70
CA CYS A 54 -8.34 -1.78 8.74
C CYS A 54 -7.32 -1.74 9.88
N THR A 55 -7.05 -2.86 10.56
CA THR A 55 -5.92 -3.00 11.50
C THR A 55 -4.62 -3.40 10.77
N PHE A 56 -4.46 -2.92 9.53
CA PHE A 56 -3.25 -3.08 8.74
C PHE A 56 -2.66 -1.70 8.45
N TYR A 57 -1.39 -1.49 8.79
CA TYR A 57 -0.64 -0.29 8.40
C TYR A 57 0.02 -0.53 7.03
N PRO A 58 -0.50 0.07 5.94
CA PRO A 58 0.06 -0.15 4.61
C PRO A 58 1.37 0.61 4.42
N PHE A 59 2.28 -0.01 3.68
CA PHE A 59 3.35 0.72 2.98
C PHE A 59 2.73 1.56 1.86
N LEU A 60 3.15 2.82 1.74
CA LEU A 60 2.82 3.68 0.62
C LEU A 60 4.12 4.08 -0.09
N PRO A 61 4.35 3.67 -1.35
CA PRO A 61 5.57 4.01 -2.07
C PRO A 61 5.67 5.51 -2.35
N ASN A 62 6.89 6.01 -2.52
CA ASN A 62 7.21 7.43 -2.64
C ASN A 62 6.34 8.22 -3.63
N TYR A 63 6.08 7.70 -4.82
CA TYR A 63 5.26 8.34 -5.84
C TYR A 63 3.76 8.32 -5.50
N VAL A 64 3.28 7.33 -4.73
CA VAL A 64 1.91 7.33 -4.20
C VAL A 64 1.75 8.37 -3.10
N VAL A 65 2.77 8.54 -2.25
CA VAL A 65 2.82 9.64 -1.26
C VAL A 65 2.78 10.99 -1.99
N GLY A 66 3.56 11.14 -3.06
CA GLY A 66 3.52 12.31 -3.93
C GLY A 66 2.15 12.54 -4.56
N ALA A 67 1.49 11.48 -5.04
CA ALA A 67 0.13 11.56 -5.58
C ALA A 67 -0.87 12.07 -4.54
N ILE A 68 -0.76 11.65 -3.28
CA ILE A 68 -1.60 12.15 -2.18
C ILE A 68 -1.31 13.64 -1.92
N LEU A 69 -0.03 14.01 -1.83
CA LEU A 69 0.39 15.40 -1.57
C LEU A 69 0.07 16.37 -2.71
N SER A 70 -0.18 15.85 -3.91
CA SER A 70 -0.57 16.58 -5.11
C SER A 70 -2.08 16.52 -5.40
N ASP A 71 -2.89 15.86 -4.56
CA ASP A 71 -4.35 15.84 -4.74
C ASP A 71 -4.97 17.17 -4.28
N GLU A 72 -5.04 18.12 -5.21
CA GLU A 72 -5.66 19.43 -5.02
C GLU A 72 -7.20 19.36 -4.98
N SER A 73 -7.81 18.23 -5.35
CA SER A 73 -9.27 18.10 -5.43
C SER A 73 -9.95 18.16 -4.06
N GLY A 74 -9.18 18.09 -2.96
CA GLY A 74 -9.70 18.06 -1.61
C GLY A 74 -10.57 16.83 -1.34
N SER A 75 -10.46 15.78 -2.16
CA SER A 75 -11.30 14.58 -2.05
C SER A 75 -11.01 13.76 -0.78
N ALA A 76 -9.81 13.93 -0.20
CA ALA A 76 -9.36 13.28 1.02
C ALA A 76 -8.50 14.18 1.92
N PRO A 77 -9.02 15.30 2.48
CA PRO A 77 -8.22 16.26 3.24
C PRO A 77 -7.55 15.64 4.47
N SER A 78 -8.25 14.71 5.13
CA SER A 78 -7.71 13.98 6.29
C SER A 78 -6.54 13.07 5.93
N ALA A 79 -6.50 12.53 4.70
CA ALA A 79 -5.40 11.68 4.26
C ALA A 79 -4.12 12.50 4.00
N VAL A 80 -4.26 13.65 3.34
CA VAL A 80 -3.14 14.57 3.09
C VAL A 80 -2.55 15.03 4.42
N GLU A 81 -3.39 15.42 5.37
CA GLU A 81 -2.96 15.83 6.70
C GLU A 81 -2.27 14.69 7.48
N SER A 82 -2.80 13.46 7.43
CA SER A 82 -2.12 12.30 8.02
C SER A 82 -0.74 12.06 7.41
N VAL A 83 -0.59 12.19 6.09
CA VAL A 83 0.70 12.05 5.40
C VAL A 83 1.67 13.14 5.83
N ARG A 84 1.26 14.42 5.80
CA ARG A 84 2.11 15.54 6.23
C ARG A 84 2.57 15.41 7.68
N ASN A 85 1.67 15.01 8.57
CA ASN A 85 2.03 14.78 9.97
C ASN A 85 3.07 13.68 10.13
N LYS A 86 3.01 12.60 9.34
CA LYS A 86 4.02 11.54 9.37
C LYS A 86 5.39 12.01 8.90
N ILE A 87 5.41 12.79 7.83
CA ILE A 87 6.62 13.44 7.29
C ILE A 87 7.23 14.33 8.37
N LYS A 88 6.47 15.31 8.88
CA LYS A 88 6.89 16.26 9.91
C LYS A 88 7.42 15.59 11.18
N ASN A 89 6.76 14.50 11.61
CA ASN A 89 7.12 13.79 12.85
C ASN A 89 8.19 12.71 12.67
N ARG A 90 8.74 12.51 11.45
CA ARG A 90 9.68 11.42 11.11
C ARG A 90 9.12 10.04 11.48
N GLU A 91 7.84 9.83 11.27
CA GLU A 91 7.17 8.54 11.54
C GLU A 91 7.46 7.55 10.42
N TYR A 92 8.74 7.18 10.30
CA TYR A 92 9.25 6.30 9.25
C TYR A 92 8.83 6.77 7.84
N SER A 93 8.88 8.10 7.66
CA SER A 93 8.91 8.73 6.35
C SER A 93 10.32 8.64 5.80
N LEU A 94 10.46 7.88 4.72
CA LEU A 94 11.71 7.51 4.08
C LEU A 94 11.63 7.84 2.59
N PRO A 95 12.76 7.95 1.87
CA PRO A 95 12.75 8.11 0.41
C PRO A 95 12.01 7.02 -0.36
N ILE A 96 11.92 5.78 0.17
CA ILE A 96 11.09 4.72 -0.43
C ILE A 96 9.59 4.97 -0.24
N GLY A 97 9.18 5.83 0.71
CA GLY A 97 7.78 6.11 1.00
C GLY A 97 7.48 6.16 2.50
N LEU A 98 6.20 5.95 2.85
CA LEU A 98 5.74 5.86 4.23
C LEU A 98 5.68 4.39 4.66
N VAL A 99 6.50 4.03 5.64
CA VAL A 99 6.60 2.67 6.18
C VAL A 99 5.98 2.62 7.57
N ALA A 100 5.41 1.48 7.95
CA ALA A 100 4.97 1.28 9.33
C ALA A 100 6.16 1.28 10.30
N PRO A 101 6.06 1.83 11.52
CA PRO A 101 7.15 1.77 12.47
C PRO A 101 7.42 0.32 12.93
N PRO A 102 8.65 -0.03 13.35
CA PRO A 102 8.98 -1.36 13.90
C PRO A 102 8.12 -1.75 15.10
N SER A 103 7.67 -0.77 15.91
CA SER A 103 6.71 -0.96 16.99
C SER A 103 5.36 -1.55 16.53
N TYR A 104 5.02 -1.40 15.24
CA TYR A 104 3.89 -2.07 14.60
C TYR A 104 4.33 -3.33 13.84
N GLN A 105 5.37 -3.22 12.99
CA GLN A 105 5.77 -4.31 12.09
C GLN A 105 6.13 -5.59 12.85
N VAL A 106 6.92 -5.48 13.91
CA VAL A 106 7.40 -6.66 14.66
C VAL A 106 6.26 -7.39 15.36
N PRO A 107 5.39 -6.74 16.16
CA PRO A 107 4.22 -7.40 16.73
C PRO A 107 3.25 -7.92 15.67
N PHE A 108 3.04 -7.18 14.58
CA PHE A 108 2.14 -7.60 13.51
C PHE A 108 2.67 -8.87 12.82
N ASN A 109 3.96 -8.97 12.55
CA ASN A 109 4.56 -10.15 11.91
C ASN A 109 4.55 -11.40 12.80
N HIS A 110 4.59 -11.21 14.12
CA HIS A 110 4.49 -12.29 15.12
C HIS A 110 3.07 -12.49 15.67
N ARG A 111 2.07 -11.89 15.01
CA ARG A 111 0.68 -11.90 15.49
C ARG A 111 0.10 -13.30 15.62
N LYS A 112 -0.77 -13.47 16.61
CA LYS A 112 -1.68 -14.62 16.68
C LYS A 112 -2.78 -14.47 15.63
N LYS A 113 -3.32 -15.60 15.17
CA LYS A 113 -4.34 -15.65 14.10
C LYS A 113 -5.58 -14.78 14.38
N ASN A 114 -5.92 -14.55 15.65
CA ASN A 114 -7.11 -13.84 16.09
C ASN A 114 -6.85 -12.39 16.53
N GLU A 115 -5.68 -11.81 16.27
CA GLU A 115 -5.38 -10.41 16.59
C GLU A 115 -5.71 -9.45 15.44
N PHE A 116 -5.58 -9.92 14.20
CA PHE A 116 -5.93 -9.12 13.03
C PHE A 116 -7.44 -8.81 13.01
N GLY A 117 -7.76 -7.53 12.80
CA GLY A 117 -9.10 -6.98 12.87
C GLY A 117 -9.67 -6.82 14.28
N ARG A 118 -8.86 -7.02 15.32
CA ARG A 118 -9.32 -6.99 16.72
C ARG A 118 -8.49 -6.11 17.65
N ARG A 119 -7.37 -5.58 17.16
CA ARG A 119 -6.48 -4.68 17.90
C ARG A 119 -6.67 -3.24 17.44
N GLU A 120 -7.29 -2.43 18.28
CA GLU A 120 -7.48 -1.01 18.01
C GLU A 120 -6.16 -0.26 17.91
N ASP A 121 -5.15 -0.66 18.68
CA ASP A 121 -3.81 -0.08 18.63
C ASP A 121 -3.05 -0.37 17.32
N TRP A 122 -3.59 -1.24 16.46
CA TRP A 122 -3.13 -1.52 15.10
C TRP A 122 -3.96 -0.83 14.02
N LEU A 123 -4.98 -0.06 14.39
CA LEU A 123 -5.82 0.65 13.44
C LEU A 123 -4.97 1.51 12.50
N CYS A 124 -5.25 1.39 11.20
CA CYS A 124 -4.53 2.07 10.14
C CYS A 124 -4.54 3.59 10.37
N PRO A 125 -3.39 4.28 10.27
CA PRO A 125 -3.31 5.72 10.49
C PRO A 125 -4.08 6.55 9.44
N TYR A 126 -4.57 5.91 8.39
CA TYR A 126 -5.37 6.53 7.33
C TYR A 126 -6.86 6.17 7.44
N PHE A 127 -7.28 5.48 8.50
CA PHE A 127 -8.69 5.21 8.76
C PHE A 127 -9.41 6.49 9.15
N ASN A 128 -10.55 6.77 8.51
CA ASN A 128 -11.40 7.89 8.83
C ASN A 128 -12.40 7.46 9.91
N HIS A 129 -12.18 7.92 11.14
CA HIS A 129 -13.04 7.59 12.28
C HIS A 129 -14.48 8.12 12.14
N GLU A 130 -14.66 9.30 11.55
CA GLU A 130 -15.98 9.92 11.40
C GLU A 130 -16.84 9.15 10.38
N LYS A 131 -16.26 8.81 9.23
CA LYS A 131 -16.94 8.12 8.12
C LYS A 131 -16.82 6.60 8.18
N GLN A 132 -16.05 6.07 9.12
CA GLN A 132 -15.79 4.64 9.30
C GLN A 132 -15.27 3.95 8.02
N ASN A 133 -14.42 4.64 7.26
CA ASN A 133 -13.93 4.19 5.96
C ASN A 133 -12.43 4.49 5.75
N CYS A 134 -11.88 4.08 4.61
CA CYS A 134 -10.48 4.35 4.28
C CYS A 134 -10.32 5.79 3.76
N GLY A 135 -9.54 6.62 4.45
CA GLY A 135 -9.24 7.99 4.03
C GLY A 135 -8.40 8.06 2.76
N ILE A 136 -7.59 7.04 2.46
CA ILE A 136 -6.74 6.96 1.27
C ILE A 136 -7.27 6.00 0.20
N TRP A 137 -8.59 5.74 0.12
CA TRP A 137 -9.14 4.67 -0.73
C TRP A 137 -8.59 4.65 -2.18
N ARG A 138 -8.47 5.84 -2.80
CA ARG A 138 -7.95 6.03 -4.17
C ARG A 138 -6.42 5.97 -4.29
N HIS A 139 -5.70 5.93 -3.17
CA HIS A 139 -4.25 5.92 -3.06
C HIS A 139 -3.74 4.73 -2.23
N ARG A 140 -4.55 3.66 -2.14
CA ARG A 140 -4.16 2.45 -1.42
C ARG A 140 -3.00 1.75 -2.14
N GLY A 141 -2.03 1.29 -1.36
CA GLY A 141 -0.98 0.40 -1.85
C GLY A 141 -1.51 -1.00 -2.18
N ALA A 142 -0.65 -1.84 -2.76
CA ALA A 142 -0.99 -3.14 -3.33
C ALA A 142 -1.87 -3.98 -2.41
N VAL A 143 -1.40 -4.23 -1.19
CA VAL A 143 -2.10 -5.10 -0.21
C VAL A 143 -3.51 -4.62 0.08
N CYS A 144 -3.70 -3.33 0.36
CA CYS A 144 -5.04 -2.82 0.71
C CYS A 144 -5.98 -2.79 -0.50
N THR A 145 -5.44 -2.66 -1.71
CA THR A 145 -6.21 -2.69 -2.97
C THR A 145 -6.65 -4.10 -3.33
N SER A 146 -5.80 -5.10 -3.08
CA SER A 146 -6.03 -6.51 -3.40
C SER A 146 -6.64 -7.33 -2.26
N PHE A 147 -6.70 -6.83 -1.03
CA PHE A 147 -7.15 -7.64 0.11
C PHE A 147 -8.67 -7.85 0.14
N TYR A 148 -9.09 -9.11 0.02
CA TYR A 148 -10.47 -9.54 0.16
C TYR A 148 -10.60 -10.61 1.26
N CYS A 149 -11.25 -10.25 2.38
CA CYS A 149 -11.43 -11.15 3.51
C CYS A 149 -12.32 -12.38 3.21
N LYS A 150 -13.24 -12.25 2.26
CA LYS A 150 -14.05 -13.32 1.70
C LYS A 150 -14.26 -13.06 0.22
N SER A 151 -14.14 -14.10 -0.60
CA SER A 151 -14.45 -14.03 -2.02
C SER A 151 -15.76 -14.71 -2.37
N SER A 152 -16.48 -14.09 -3.28
CA SER A 152 -17.71 -14.55 -3.94
C SER A 152 -17.43 -15.78 -4.81
N PHE A 153 -16.21 -15.89 -5.33
CA PHE A 153 -15.71 -17.00 -6.14
C PHE A 153 -14.93 -18.05 -5.33
N GLY A 154 -15.03 -18.00 -3.99
CA GLY A 154 -14.36 -18.94 -3.11
C GLY A 154 -12.83 -18.90 -3.27
N ARG A 155 -12.20 -20.08 -3.32
CA ARG A 155 -10.73 -20.20 -3.39
C ARG A 155 -10.16 -19.59 -4.68
N ALA A 156 -10.86 -19.70 -5.81
CA ALA A 156 -10.40 -19.14 -7.08
C ALA A 156 -10.32 -17.61 -7.04
N GLY A 157 -11.30 -16.96 -6.40
CA GLY A 157 -11.25 -15.51 -6.23
C GLY A 157 -10.19 -15.04 -5.24
N ILE A 158 -9.98 -15.76 -4.14
CA ILE A 158 -8.83 -15.48 -3.25
C ILE A 158 -7.51 -15.57 -4.03
N GLN A 159 -7.33 -16.63 -4.84
CA GLN A 159 -6.15 -16.75 -5.68
C GLN A 159 -6.00 -15.58 -6.68
N TYR A 160 -7.10 -15.15 -7.31
CA TYR A 160 -7.06 -13.98 -8.20
C TYR A 160 -6.58 -12.71 -7.47
N TRP A 161 -7.11 -12.46 -6.28
CA TRP A 161 -6.73 -11.32 -5.46
C TRP A 161 -5.27 -11.40 -4.99
N ASP A 162 -4.78 -12.59 -4.67
CA ASP A 162 -3.36 -12.82 -4.35
C ASP A 162 -2.46 -12.52 -5.56
N GLU A 163 -2.83 -12.97 -6.76
CA GLU A 163 -2.06 -12.66 -7.99
C GLU A 163 -2.10 -11.16 -8.32
N LEU A 164 -3.23 -10.49 -8.09
CA LEU A 164 -3.29 -9.02 -8.22
C LEU A 164 -2.36 -8.35 -7.20
N SER A 165 -2.33 -8.86 -5.96
CA SER A 165 -1.42 -8.36 -4.93
C SER A 165 0.03 -8.50 -5.34
N ASN A 166 0.42 -9.66 -5.87
CA ASN A 166 1.78 -9.92 -6.33
C ASN A 166 2.18 -8.99 -7.48
N TYR A 167 1.29 -8.83 -8.47
CA TYR A 167 1.52 -7.93 -9.60
C TYR A 167 1.65 -6.47 -9.14
N LEU A 168 0.71 -5.97 -8.34
CA LEU A 168 0.74 -4.59 -7.84
C LEU A 168 1.95 -4.32 -6.95
N THR A 169 2.35 -5.28 -6.10
CA THR A 169 3.53 -5.14 -5.25
C THR A 169 4.79 -5.00 -6.09
N TYR A 170 4.92 -5.81 -7.14
CA TYR A 170 6.06 -5.74 -8.07
C TYR A 170 6.09 -4.40 -8.83
N VAL A 171 4.93 -3.95 -9.32
CA VAL A 171 4.77 -2.63 -9.94
C VAL A 171 5.18 -1.51 -8.98
N GLU A 172 4.69 -1.56 -7.74
CA GLU A 172 4.98 -0.53 -6.74
C GLU A 172 6.47 -0.44 -6.41
N MET A 173 7.14 -1.57 -6.26
CA MET A 173 8.58 -1.62 -6.01
C MET A 173 9.36 -1.09 -7.21
N ALA A 174 9.03 -1.54 -8.43
CA ALA A 174 9.75 -1.11 -9.64
C ALA A 174 9.64 0.40 -9.89
N VAL A 175 8.44 0.97 -9.79
CA VAL A 175 8.23 2.43 -9.99
C VAL A 175 8.85 3.23 -8.86
N MET A 176 8.78 2.74 -7.62
CA MET A 176 9.43 3.38 -6.48
C MET A 176 10.96 3.43 -6.65
N GLU A 177 11.58 2.32 -7.03
CA GLU A 177 13.03 2.22 -7.26
C GLU A 177 13.48 3.08 -8.44
N GLU A 178 12.71 3.10 -9.55
CA GLU A 178 12.99 3.96 -10.70
C GLU A 178 13.03 5.44 -10.30
N ALA A 179 12.05 5.89 -9.49
CA ALA A 179 12.03 7.25 -8.99
C ALA A 179 13.25 7.57 -8.09
N LEU A 180 13.78 6.60 -7.37
CA LEU A 180 14.99 6.76 -6.56
C LEU A 180 16.25 6.86 -7.43
N VAL A 181 16.37 6.00 -8.44
CA VAL A 181 17.48 6.02 -9.40
C VAL A 181 17.54 7.36 -10.13
N MET A 182 16.40 7.86 -10.60
CA MET A 182 16.27 9.17 -11.26
C MET A 182 16.56 10.37 -10.34
N LEU A 183 16.61 10.15 -9.02
CA LEU A 183 16.94 11.15 -8.01
C LEU A 183 18.28 10.85 -7.31
N ASP A 184 19.19 10.17 -8.03
CA ASP A 184 20.58 9.91 -7.65
C ASP A 184 20.76 9.06 -6.38
N PHE A 185 19.81 8.17 -6.06
CA PHE A 185 20.02 7.17 -5.04
C PHE A 185 20.82 5.98 -5.61
N SER A 186 21.94 5.68 -4.97
CA SER A 186 22.73 4.50 -5.31
C SER A 186 22.01 3.20 -4.94
N PRO A 187 22.34 2.06 -5.61
CA PRO A 187 21.80 0.75 -5.24
C PRO A 187 22.00 0.38 -3.76
N ARG A 188 23.10 0.86 -3.15
CA ARG A 188 23.37 0.63 -1.72
C ARG A 188 22.37 1.39 -0.84
N GLN A 189 22.12 2.68 -1.14
CA GLN A 189 21.14 3.47 -0.40
C GLN A 189 19.73 2.88 -0.55
N ILE A 190 19.36 2.43 -1.75
CA ILE A 190 18.08 1.76 -1.98
C ILE A 190 17.99 0.49 -1.12
N SER A 191 19.01 -0.37 -1.15
CA SER A 191 19.07 -1.58 -0.33
C SER A 191 18.93 -1.29 1.18
N ASP A 192 19.62 -0.26 1.68
CA ASP A 192 19.54 0.16 3.09
C ASP A 192 18.12 0.61 3.46
N LEU A 193 17.43 1.31 2.55
CA LEU A 193 16.04 1.74 2.72
C LEU A 193 15.06 0.56 2.71
N LEU A 194 15.25 -0.40 1.81
CA LEU A 194 14.43 -1.61 1.73
C LEU A 194 14.51 -2.45 3.01
N GLY A 195 15.62 -2.36 3.76
CA GLY A 195 15.78 -2.97 5.09
C GLY A 195 14.82 -2.46 6.18
N TYR A 196 14.04 -1.41 5.90
CA TYR A 196 12.96 -0.92 6.77
C TYR A 196 11.60 -1.57 6.50
N LEU A 197 11.45 -2.29 5.38
CA LEU A 197 10.25 -3.04 5.06
C LEU A 197 10.26 -4.40 5.77
N ASN A 198 9.08 -4.88 6.14
CA ASN A 198 8.84 -6.20 6.71
C ASN A 198 9.77 -6.60 7.88
N ARG A 199 10.03 -5.68 8.81
CA ARG A 199 10.89 -5.89 9.98
C ARG A 199 10.38 -7.05 10.84
N GLN A 200 11.24 -8.03 11.08
CA GLN A 200 10.99 -9.12 12.03
C GLN A 200 11.53 -8.80 13.43
N GLU A 201 12.60 -8.00 13.50
CA GLU A 201 13.26 -7.66 14.75
C GLU A 201 13.51 -6.15 14.87
N ALA A 202 13.54 -5.68 16.11
CA ALA A 202 13.78 -4.28 16.46
C ALA A 202 14.40 -4.16 17.85
N THR A 203 15.17 -3.11 18.06
CA THR A 203 15.72 -2.77 19.38
C THR A 203 14.60 -2.32 20.33
N LYS A 204 14.85 -2.37 21.65
CA LYS A 204 13.91 -1.85 22.66
C LYS A 204 13.52 -0.39 22.39
N THR A 205 14.49 0.43 21.96
CA THR A 205 14.27 1.83 21.61
C THR A 205 13.30 1.97 20.42
N GLU A 206 13.49 1.19 19.36
CA GLU A 206 12.61 1.18 18.18
C GLU A 206 11.20 0.66 18.50
N LEU A 207 11.06 -0.29 19.43
CA LEU A 207 9.74 -0.74 19.88
C LEU A 207 9.00 0.30 20.71
N SER A 208 9.74 1.17 21.42
CA SER A 208 9.16 2.23 22.25
C SER A 208 8.90 3.56 21.51
N SER A 209 9.35 3.68 20.25
CA SER A 209 9.24 4.91 19.47
C SER A 209 8.58 4.67 18.12
N ARG A 210 7.65 5.56 17.76
CA ARG A 210 7.09 5.60 16.40
C ARG A 210 7.90 6.48 15.44
N ARG A 211 8.95 7.13 15.94
CA ARG A 211 9.75 8.12 15.20
C ARG A 211 11.16 7.63 14.97
N LEU A 212 11.68 7.92 13.79
CA LEU A 212 13.08 7.72 13.47
C LEU A 212 13.93 8.82 14.14
N PRO A 213 15.07 8.47 14.77
CA PRO A 213 16.00 9.47 15.27
C PRO A 213 16.41 10.45 14.17
N GLU A 214 16.48 11.74 14.50
CA GLU A 214 16.67 12.79 13.49
C GLU A 214 17.94 12.60 12.66
N LYS A 215 19.07 12.33 13.30
CA LYS A 215 20.34 12.05 12.60
C LYS A 215 20.17 10.92 11.58
N LYS A 216 19.62 9.78 12.02
CA LYS A 216 19.37 8.61 11.16
C LYS A 216 18.41 8.94 10.02
N SER A 217 17.40 9.77 10.28
CA SER A 217 16.50 10.24 9.24
C SER A 217 17.26 11.07 8.22
N ARG A 218 17.96 12.13 8.62
CA ARG A 218 18.74 13.01 7.72
C ARG A 218 19.73 12.23 6.85
N ASP A 219 20.42 11.25 7.42
CA ASP A 219 21.40 10.41 6.71
C ASP A 219 20.76 9.60 5.55
N LEU A 220 19.48 9.20 5.68
CA LEU A 220 18.79 8.39 4.67
C LEU A 220 18.29 9.21 3.47
N TRP A 221 18.15 10.52 3.61
CA TRP A 221 17.42 11.35 2.64
C TRP A 221 18.25 11.87 1.47
N ASN A 222 19.54 11.54 1.35
CA ASN A 222 20.39 11.90 0.20
C ASN A 222 20.32 13.40 -0.18
N GLY A 223 20.33 14.29 0.81
CA GLY A 223 20.22 15.75 0.59
C GLY A 223 18.80 16.31 0.51
N TYR A 224 17.76 15.46 0.49
CA TYR A 224 16.35 15.87 0.43
C TYR A 224 15.66 16.01 1.80
N TYR A 225 16.42 15.93 2.90
CA TYR A 225 15.81 15.89 4.25
C TYR A 225 14.97 17.13 4.57
N ASP A 226 15.39 18.31 4.09
CA ASP A 226 14.71 19.57 4.38
C ASP A 226 13.57 19.87 3.37
N ASP A 227 13.41 19.06 2.30
CA ASP A 227 12.33 19.15 1.30
C ASP A 227 11.72 17.77 0.97
N GLN A 228 11.20 17.10 2.00
CA GLN A 228 10.62 15.75 1.86
C GLN A 228 9.32 15.74 1.04
N GLU A 229 8.46 16.75 1.20
CA GLU A 229 7.24 16.86 0.40
C GLU A 229 7.56 17.12 -1.07
N GLY A 230 8.51 18.00 -1.38
CA GLY A 230 8.97 18.24 -2.75
C GLY A 230 9.59 17.00 -3.36
N PHE A 231 10.38 16.23 -2.59
CA PHE A 231 10.91 14.95 -3.02
C PHE A 231 9.81 13.97 -3.45
N PHE A 232 8.79 13.74 -2.61
CA PHE A 232 7.69 12.83 -2.96
C PHE A 232 6.92 13.29 -4.20
N LYS A 233 6.70 14.60 -4.33
CA LYS A 233 6.07 15.17 -5.54
C LYS A 233 6.92 14.94 -6.79
N LYS A 234 8.25 15.04 -6.71
CA LYS A 234 9.16 14.68 -7.81
C LYS A 234 9.05 13.20 -8.17
N CYS A 235 9.00 12.29 -7.19
CA CYS A 235 8.75 10.87 -7.46
C CYS A 235 7.43 10.64 -8.19
N PHE A 236 6.38 11.38 -7.82
CA PHE A 236 5.09 11.30 -8.50
C PHE A 236 5.17 11.78 -9.96
N LEU A 237 5.86 12.89 -10.23
CA LEU A 237 6.08 13.38 -11.60
C LEU A 237 6.83 12.36 -12.46
N ILE A 238 7.90 11.76 -11.93
CA ILE A 238 8.64 10.68 -12.60
C ILE A 238 7.69 9.52 -12.96
N ALA A 239 6.86 9.08 -12.02
CA ALA A 239 5.90 8.01 -12.26
C ALA A 239 4.82 8.39 -13.30
N GLN A 240 4.45 9.67 -13.42
CA GLN A 240 3.49 10.15 -14.41
C GLN A 240 4.06 10.25 -15.82
N GLU A 241 5.37 10.48 -15.94
CA GLU A 241 6.07 10.58 -17.22
C GLU A 241 6.34 9.21 -17.87
N LEU A 242 6.19 8.12 -17.11
CA LEU A 242 6.26 6.77 -17.67
C LEU A 242 5.17 6.57 -18.73
N ASP A 243 5.59 6.24 -19.95
CA ASP A 243 4.68 5.71 -20.95
C ASP A 243 4.56 4.18 -20.84
N ARG A 244 3.65 3.57 -21.62
CA ARG A 244 3.44 2.12 -21.59
C ARG A 244 4.66 1.30 -22.01
N LYS A 245 5.50 1.84 -22.89
CA LYS A 245 6.68 1.15 -23.38
C LYS A 245 7.74 1.14 -22.29
N SER A 246 8.09 2.30 -21.75
CA SER A 246 9.03 2.45 -20.64
C SER A 246 8.56 1.68 -19.40
N PHE A 247 7.26 1.71 -19.10
CA PHE A 247 6.69 0.92 -18.01
C PHE A 247 6.88 -0.59 -18.23
N LYS A 248 6.63 -1.09 -19.44
CA LYS A 248 6.84 -2.52 -19.75
C LYS A 248 8.32 -2.91 -19.67
N GLU A 249 9.22 -2.04 -20.13
CA GLU A 249 10.67 -2.25 -20.04
C GLU A 249 11.13 -2.28 -18.57
N LEU A 250 10.65 -1.34 -17.75
CA LEU A 250 10.90 -1.28 -16.31
C LEU A 250 10.47 -2.57 -15.60
N LEU A 251 9.28 -3.09 -15.93
CA LEU A 251 8.78 -4.32 -15.32
C LEU A 251 9.54 -5.58 -15.77
N GLY A 252 10.13 -5.56 -16.97
CA GLY A 252 10.86 -6.69 -17.53
C GLY A 252 10.04 -7.97 -17.70
N GLU A 253 10.73 -9.10 -17.85
CA GLU A 253 10.08 -10.41 -17.95
C GLU A 253 9.29 -10.81 -16.68
N PRO A 254 9.81 -10.61 -15.44
CA PRO A 254 9.09 -11.02 -14.24
C PRO A 254 7.72 -10.34 -14.09
N GLY A 255 7.63 -9.05 -14.42
CA GLY A 255 6.35 -8.33 -14.40
C GLY A 255 5.36 -8.85 -15.44
N GLN A 256 5.82 -9.23 -16.63
CA GLN A 256 4.98 -9.85 -17.66
C GLN A 256 4.49 -11.24 -17.23
N GLN A 257 5.33 -12.02 -16.55
CA GLN A 257 4.92 -13.32 -15.99
C GLN A 257 3.85 -13.16 -14.89
N LEU A 258 3.99 -12.15 -14.02
CA LEU A 258 3.00 -11.80 -13.01
C LEU A 258 1.67 -11.35 -13.64
N GLU A 259 1.72 -10.49 -14.65
CA GLU A 259 0.52 -10.06 -15.38
C GLU A 259 -0.20 -11.26 -16.03
N ASN A 260 0.55 -12.18 -16.65
CA ASN A 260 -0.01 -13.39 -17.24
C ASN A 260 -0.65 -14.32 -16.21
N ARG A 261 -0.07 -14.43 -15.00
CA ARG A 261 -0.68 -15.20 -13.91
C ARG A 261 -1.98 -14.57 -13.43
N LEU A 262 -2.00 -13.24 -13.27
CA LEU A 262 -3.20 -12.49 -12.93
C LEU A 262 -4.33 -12.73 -13.95
N ARG A 263 -4.01 -12.67 -15.25
CA ARG A 263 -4.97 -12.95 -16.34
C ARG A 263 -5.55 -14.37 -16.24
N LYS A 264 -4.67 -15.37 -16.14
CA LYS A 264 -5.08 -16.77 -15.96
C LYS A 264 -5.92 -17.00 -14.69
N ALA A 265 -5.69 -16.22 -13.63
CA ALA A 265 -6.50 -16.29 -12.43
C ALA A 265 -7.87 -15.62 -12.62
N PHE A 266 -7.94 -14.52 -13.39
CA PHE A 266 -9.19 -13.86 -13.75
C PHE A 266 -10.10 -14.76 -14.60
N ASP A 267 -9.54 -15.44 -15.60
CA ASP A 267 -10.29 -16.35 -16.49
C ASP A 267 -10.97 -17.50 -15.70
N LYS A 268 -10.45 -17.86 -14.52
CA LYS A 268 -11.06 -18.89 -13.66
C LYS A 268 -12.28 -18.40 -12.89
N ILE A 269 -12.42 -17.10 -12.68
CA ILE A 269 -13.54 -16.50 -11.93
C ILE A 269 -14.55 -15.81 -12.85
N CYS A 270 -14.13 -15.48 -14.06
CA CYS A 270 -14.97 -14.92 -15.13
C CYS A 270 -14.63 -15.62 -16.45
N PRO A 271 -15.03 -16.90 -16.63
CA PRO A 271 -14.77 -17.67 -17.84
C PRO A 271 -15.56 -17.19 -19.06
#